data_AF-A0A519P696-F1
#
_entry.id   AF-A0A519P696-F1
#
_cell.length_a   1.000
_cell.length_b   1.000
_cell.length_c   1.000
_cell.angle_alpha   90.00
_cell.angle_beta   90.00
_cell.angle_gamma   90.00
#
_symmetry.space_group_name_H-M   'P 1'
#
loop_
_entity.id
_entity.type
_entity.pdbx_description
1 polymer ?
#
loop_
_entity_poly.entity_id
_entity_poly.type
_entity_poly.pdbx_seq_one_letter_code
_entity_poly.pdbx_strand_id
1 'polypeptide(L)' 'EYGRSRYHQAADEWSPDWDYTGMIQDLSLIYGIGRDLANSRDWPGWRAGSEFGPVRARTASARD' A
#
# COMPACT_ATOMS: atom_id res chain seq x y z
N GLU A 1 3.76 -4.00 -24.45
CA GLU A 1 4.98 -4.80 -24.71
C GLU A 1 5.79 -4.97 -23.41
N TYR A 2 6.04 -3.90 -22.66
CA TYR A 2 6.62 -3.93 -21.30
C TYR A 2 6.14 -5.08 -20.38
N GLY A 3 4.85 -5.13 -20.02
CA GLY A 3 4.34 -6.10 -19.04
C GLY A 3 4.49 -7.58 -19.45
N ARG A 4 4.57 -7.88 -20.74
CA ARG A 4 4.72 -9.25 -21.24
C ARG A 4 6.18 -9.66 -21.43
N SER A 5 7.03 -8.72 -21.83
CA SER A 5 8.38 -9.02 -22.35
C SER A 5 9.51 -8.43 -21.52
N ARG A 6 9.21 -7.50 -20.60
CA ARG A 6 10.21 -6.79 -19.80
C ARG A 6 9.99 -6.94 -18.30
N TYR A 7 8.75 -6.85 -17.83
CA TYR A 7 8.43 -7.00 -16.40
C TYR A 7 9.00 -8.30 -15.80
N HIS A 8 9.75 -8.19 -14.71
CA HIS A 8 10.45 -9.30 -14.04
C HIS A 8 11.44 -10.06 -14.94
N GLN A 9 11.95 -9.43 -16.00
CA GLN A 9 12.97 -9.98 -16.90
C GLN A 9 14.25 -9.13 -16.87
N ALA A 10 15.32 -9.58 -17.53
CA ALA A 10 16.58 -8.81 -17.61
C ALA A 10 16.42 -7.42 -18.25
N ALA A 11 15.40 -7.24 -19.10
CA ALA A 11 15.08 -5.96 -19.74
C ALA A 11 14.19 -5.04 -18.87
N ASP A 12 13.94 -5.39 -17.61
CA ASP A 12 13.24 -4.54 -16.63
C ASP A 12 14.18 -3.44 -16.11
N GLU A 13 14.50 -2.51 -17.00
CA GLU A 13 15.44 -1.43 -16.75
C GLU A 13 14.74 -0.08 -16.67
N TRP A 14 15.31 0.81 -15.87
CA TRP A 14 14.87 2.20 -15.78
C TRP A 14 14.94 2.91 -17.14
N SER A 15 13.98 3.79 -17.42
CA SER A 15 13.99 4.67 -18.59
C SER A 15 13.68 6.12 -18.21
N PRO A 16 14.40 7.11 -18.77
CA PRO A 16 14.09 8.52 -18.57
C PRO A 16 12.75 8.95 -19.20
N ASP A 17 12.20 8.16 -20.12
CA ASP A 17 10.96 8.48 -20.85
C ASP A 17 9.68 8.07 -20.09
N TRP A 18 9.80 7.48 -18.90
CA TRP A 18 8.64 7.09 -18.11
C TRP A 18 7.91 8.31 -17.52
N ASP A 19 6.58 8.26 -17.58
CA ASP A 19 5.73 9.19 -16.82
C ASP A 19 5.61 8.69 -15.37
N TYR A 20 6.20 9.44 -14.45
CA TYR A 20 6.22 9.13 -13.02
C TYR A 20 5.03 9.68 -12.24
N THR A 21 4.08 10.36 -12.89
CA THR A 21 2.97 11.03 -12.20
C THR A 21 2.17 10.05 -11.34
N GLY A 22 1.88 8.84 -11.83
CA GLY A 22 1.20 7.80 -11.06
C GLY A 22 2.02 7.33 -9.85
N MET A 23 3.33 7.08 -10.04
CA MET A 23 4.22 6.64 -8.96
C MET A 23 4.33 7.71 -7.85
N ILE A 24 4.34 8.98 -8.21
CA ILE A 24 4.36 10.10 -7.25
C ILE A 24 3.06 10.13 -6.43
N GLN A 25 1.91 9.89 -7.05
CA GLN A 25 0.62 9.80 -6.34
C GLN A 25 0.62 8.64 -5.35
N ASP A 26 1.10 7.46 -5.77
CA ASP A 26 1.23 6.28 -4.91
C ASP A 26 2.16 6.55 -3.72
N LEU A 27 3.34 7.12 -3.98
CA LEU A 27 4.30 7.46 -2.93
C LEU A 27 3.74 8.49 -1.94
N SER A 28 3.00 9.49 -2.44
CA SER A 28 2.36 10.50 -1.59
C SER A 28 1.31 9.87 -0.67
N LEU A 29 0.49 8.96 -1.20
CA LEU A 29 -0.50 8.23 -0.41
C LEU A 29 0.16 7.34 0.66
N ILE A 30 1.15 6.54 0.27
CA ILE A 30 1.85 5.63 1.19
C ILE A 30 2.58 6.41 2.27
N TYR A 31 3.25 7.51 1.91
CA TYR A 31 3.91 8.39 2.87
C TYR A 31 2.92 8.97 3.87
N GLY A 32 1.76 9.46 3.42
CA GLY A 32 0.70 9.96 4.29
C GLY A 32 0.23 8.90 5.29
N ILE A 33 -0.12 7.71 4.80
CA ILE A 33 -0.57 6.59 5.65
C ILE A 33 0.51 6.22 6.67
N GLY A 34 1.76 6.05 6.23
CA GLY A 34 2.87 5.68 7.11
C GLY A 34 3.14 6.74 8.18
N ARG A 35 3.10 8.02 7.80
CA ARG A 35 3.26 9.13 8.73
C ARG A 35 2.15 9.17 9.77
N ASP A 36 0.89 8.98 9.37
CA ASP A 36 -0.24 9.01 10.31
C ASP A 36 -0.17 7.84 11.29
N LEU A 37 0.15 6.63 10.81
CA LEU A 37 0.30 5.45 11.66
C LEU A 37 1.47 5.57 12.63
N ALA A 38 2.63 6.04 12.15
CA ALA A 38 3.83 6.17 12.99
C ALA A 38 3.68 7.21 14.10
N ASN A 39 2.77 8.17 13.94
CA ASN A 39 2.57 9.28 14.88
C ASN A 39 1.21 9.24 15.59
N SER A 40 0.49 8.11 15.54
CA SER A 40 -0.78 7.91 16.25
C SER A 40 -0.75 6.63 17.10
N ARG A 41 -1.67 6.53 18.06
CA ARG A 41 -2.00 5.27 18.75
C ARG A 41 -3.20 4.56 18.13
N ASP A 42 -3.84 5.18 17.14
CA ASP A 42 -5.01 4.63 16.49
C ASP A 42 -4.65 3.42 15.64
N TRP A 43 -5.37 2.32 15.86
CA TRP A 43 -5.28 1.14 15.01
C TRP A 43 -6.39 1.17 13.95
N PRO A 44 -6.05 1.17 12.65
CA PRO A 44 -7.06 1.13 11.60
C PRO A 44 -7.98 -0.09 11.72
N GLY A 45 -9.28 0.17 11.62
CA GLY A 45 -10.33 -0.84 11.57
C GLY A 45 -10.70 -1.24 10.13
N TRP A 46 -11.46 -2.32 10.01
CA TRP A 46 -12.11 -2.68 8.76
C TRP A 46 -13.38 -1.86 8.54
N ARG A 47 -13.78 -1.67 7.28
CA ARG A 47 -15.07 -1.07 6.94
C ARG A 47 -16.21 -1.96 7.46
N ALA A 48 -17.33 -1.32 7.82
CA ALA A 48 -18.55 -2.03 8.20
C ALA A 48 -18.99 -2.99 7.09
N GLY A 49 -19.34 -4.23 7.45
CA GLY A 49 -19.71 -5.28 6.49
C GLY A 49 -18.54 -5.99 5.79
N SER A 50 -17.29 -5.60 6.07
CA SER A 50 -16.13 -6.34 5.56
C SER A 50 -16.10 -7.77 6.13
N GLU A 51 -16.00 -8.76 5.24
CA GLU A 51 -15.87 -10.18 5.60
C GLU A 51 -14.65 -10.48 6.50
N PHE A 52 -13.63 -9.62 6.44
CA PHE A 52 -12.41 -9.73 7.25
C PHE A 52 -12.54 -9.12 8.64
N GLY A 53 -13.55 -8.27 8.86
CA GLY A 53 -13.80 -7.59 10.13
C GLY A 53 -13.96 -8.56 11.32
N PRO A 54 -14.88 -9.55 11.25
CA PRO A 54 -15.12 -10.50 12.33
C PRO A 54 -13.86 -11.28 12.76
N VAL A 55 -13.00 -11.67 11.80
CA VAL A 55 -11.77 -12.39 12.12
C VAL A 55 -10.73 -11.46 12.76
N ARG A 56 -10.57 -10.23 12.25
CA ARG A 56 -9.64 -9.24 12.83
C ARG A 56 -10.01 -8.80 14.24
N ALA A 57 -11.30 -8.76 14.56
CA ALA A 57 -11.78 -8.37 15.89
C ALA A 57 -11.29 -9.32 17.00
N ARG A 58 -11.03 -10.60 16.67
CA ARG A 58 -10.56 -11.60 17.65
C ARG A 58 -9.21 -11.27 18.27
N THR A 59 -8.39 -10.46 17.62
CA THR A 59 -7.07 -10.03 18.09
C THR A 59 -7.04 -8.56 18.49
N ALA A 60 -8.19 -7.95 18.78
CA ALA A 60 -8.26 -6.53 19.17
C ALA A 60 -7.41 -6.23 20.41
N SER A 61 -7.54 -7.05 21.45
CA SER A 61 -6.81 -6.86 22.71
C SER A 61 -5.29 -7.08 22.62
N ALA A 62 -4.78 -7.66 21.53
CA ALA A 62 -3.35 -7.80 21.31
C ALA A 62 -2.67 -6.50 20.84
N ARG A 63 -3.46 -5.43 20.63
CA ARG A 63 -3.03 -4.14 20.09
C ARG A 63 -3.17 -2.99 21.08
N ASP A 64 -3.68 -3.28 22.28
CA ASP A 64 -3.72 -2.35 23.42
C ASP A 64 -2.38 -2.36 24.17
#